data_AF-A0A5C8ECJ0-F1
#
_entry.id   AF-A0A5C8ECJ0-F1
#
_cell.length_a   1.000
_cell.length_b   1.000
_cell.length_c   1.000
_cell.angle_alpha   90.00
_cell.angle_beta   90.00
_cell.angle_gamma   90.00
#
_symmetry.space_group_name_H-M   'P 1'
#
loop_
_entity.id
_entity.type
_entity.pdbx_description
1 polymer ?
#
loop_
_entity_poly.entity_id
_entity_poly.type
_entity_poly.pdbx_seq_one_letter_code
_entity_poly.pdbx_strand_id
1 'polypeptide(L)'
;MKRSKLSEEKQLKLIEHFVAGTTARTASALIGINRKTAILYYHHLRELIFEYEKEKEEEIFNGEIEVDESYFGGKRKGKRGREAKDKIPVFGLLKRGGKVYVKMINNTKISTLIPIIRQKVQPDSIVYSDYYHSYDVLDVSEFKHFRINHSEKFAEEKNHINGIENFWNQAKRHLRKFNGIPKAHFHLFIKECQFRFNNPKVDKQLEIIYN
;
A
#
# COMPACT_ATOMS: atom_id res chain seq x y z
N MET A 1 -15.51 3.87 -19.10
CA MET A 1 -16.41 4.64 -18.20
C MET A 1 -17.68 5.11 -18.92
N LYS A 2 -18.84 4.48 -18.67
CA LYS A 2 -20.10 4.66 -19.45
C LYS A 2 -20.71 6.08 -19.49
N ARG A 3 -20.15 7.09 -18.81
CA ARG A 3 -20.67 8.48 -18.76
C ARG A 3 -19.62 9.58 -18.96
N SER A 4 -18.42 9.23 -19.40
CA SER A 4 -17.37 10.24 -19.63
C SER A 4 -17.67 11.05 -20.90
N LYS A 5 -17.55 12.38 -20.83
CA LYS A 5 -17.60 13.26 -22.01
C LYS A 5 -16.28 13.26 -22.81
N LEU A 6 -15.27 12.53 -22.36
CA LEU A 6 -14.01 12.36 -23.08
C LEU A 6 -14.17 11.33 -24.20
N SER A 7 -13.55 11.59 -25.35
CA SER A 7 -13.41 10.57 -26.40
C SER A 7 -12.68 9.34 -25.84
N GLU A 8 -12.98 8.18 -26.41
CA GLU A 8 -12.35 6.91 -26.04
C GLU A 8 -10.82 6.99 -26.14
N GLU A 9 -10.28 7.57 -27.22
CA GLU A 9 -8.85 7.81 -27.38
C GLU A 9 -8.22 8.59 -26.21
N LYS A 10 -8.89 9.64 -25.73
CA LYS A 10 -8.40 10.43 -24.58
C LYS A 10 -8.50 9.65 -23.27
N GLN A 11 -9.49 8.78 -23.13
CA GLN A 11 -9.62 7.89 -21.98
C GLN A 11 -8.48 6.86 -21.96
N LEU A 12 -8.18 6.23 -23.11
CA LEU A 12 -7.07 5.28 -23.25
C LEU A 12 -5.73 5.95 -22.89
N LYS A 13 -5.44 7.13 -23.44
CA LYS A 13 -4.23 7.89 -23.11
C LYS A 13 -4.14 8.23 -21.62
N LEU A 14 -5.26 8.58 -20.97
CA LEU A 14 -5.28 8.82 -19.52
C LEU A 14 -4.96 7.56 -18.71
N ILE A 15 -5.48 6.41 -19.13
CA ILE A 15 -5.20 5.11 -18.48
C ILE A 15 -3.73 4.74 -18.66
N GLU A 16 -3.17 4.87 -19.87
CA GLU A 16 -1.75 4.64 -20.15
C GLU A 16 -0.85 5.52 -19.27
N HIS A 17 -1.15 6.82 -19.23
CA HIS A 17 -0.43 7.77 -18.40
C HIS A 17 -0.56 7.46 -16.90
N PHE A 18 -1.73 6.98 -16.46
CA PHE A 18 -1.95 6.57 -15.08
C PHE A 18 -1.09 5.36 -14.74
N VAL A 19 -1.12 4.29 -15.55
CA VAL A 19 -0.32 3.07 -15.33
C VAL A 19 1.17 3.38 -15.38
N ALA A 20 1.62 4.24 -16.30
CA ALA A 20 2.99 4.74 -16.37
C ALA A 20 3.43 5.57 -15.14
N GLY A 21 2.51 5.91 -14.23
CA GLY A 21 2.80 6.61 -12.99
C GLY A 21 3.11 8.10 -13.17
N THR A 22 2.65 8.68 -14.28
CA THR A 22 2.69 10.13 -14.52
C THR A 22 1.61 10.83 -13.71
N THR A 23 1.81 12.10 -13.36
CA THR A 23 0.79 12.86 -12.62
C THR A 23 -0.35 13.29 -13.54
N ALA A 24 -1.57 13.42 -13.01
CA ALA A 24 -2.72 13.93 -13.76
C ALA A 24 -2.45 15.31 -14.39
N ARG A 25 -1.62 16.14 -13.76
CA ARG A 25 -1.18 17.43 -14.31
C ARG A 25 -0.37 17.23 -15.58
N THR A 26 0.65 16.38 -15.54
CA THR A 26 1.50 16.06 -16.70
C THR A 26 0.66 15.44 -17.82
N ALA A 27 -0.17 14.43 -17.50
CA ALA A 27 -1.04 13.78 -18.46
C ALA A 27 -2.01 14.78 -19.12
N SER A 28 -2.61 15.69 -18.35
CA SER A 28 -3.52 16.69 -18.91
C SER A 28 -2.84 17.62 -19.93
N ALA A 29 -1.58 17.99 -19.68
CA ALA A 29 -0.80 18.82 -20.59
C ALA A 29 -0.44 18.06 -21.88
N LEU A 30 -0.04 16.80 -21.78
CA LEU A 30 0.34 15.98 -22.92
C LEU A 30 -0.85 15.59 -23.81
N ILE A 31 -2.00 15.32 -23.20
CA ILE A 31 -3.23 14.91 -23.93
C ILE A 31 -4.01 16.15 -24.44
N GLY A 32 -3.73 17.35 -23.91
CA GLY A 32 -4.46 18.56 -24.26
C GLY A 32 -5.88 18.59 -23.70
N ILE A 33 -6.04 18.28 -22.41
CA ILE A 33 -7.33 18.38 -21.69
C ILE A 33 -7.23 19.25 -20.45
N ASN A 34 -8.38 19.66 -19.92
CA ASN A 34 -8.42 20.42 -18.68
C ASN A 34 -7.83 19.59 -17.51
N ARG A 35 -6.92 20.19 -16.74
CA ARG A 35 -6.29 19.57 -15.58
C ARG A 35 -7.30 19.00 -14.58
N LYS A 36 -8.40 19.69 -14.29
CA LYS A 36 -9.44 19.23 -13.36
C LYS A 36 -10.10 17.94 -13.87
N THR A 37 -10.30 17.84 -15.18
CA THR A 37 -10.84 16.63 -15.82
C THR A 37 -9.89 15.45 -15.65
N ALA A 38 -8.59 15.63 -15.90
CA ALA A 38 -7.61 14.56 -15.68
C ALA A 38 -7.52 14.14 -14.21
N ILE A 39 -7.57 15.10 -13.26
CA ILE A 39 -7.57 14.80 -11.82
C ILE A 39 -8.79 13.98 -11.44
N LEU A 40 -9.98 14.37 -11.91
CA LEU A 40 -11.23 13.65 -11.66
C LEU A 40 -11.18 12.23 -12.25
N TYR A 41 -10.66 12.09 -13.46
CA TYR A 41 -10.50 10.80 -14.11
C TYR A 41 -9.54 9.90 -13.33
N TYR A 42 -8.39 10.42 -12.92
CA TYR A 42 -7.43 9.70 -12.08
C TYR A 42 -7.98 9.34 -10.69
N HIS A 43 -8.85 10.18 -10.12
CA HIS A 43 -9.54 9.85 -8.89
C HIS A 43 -10.42 8.62 -9.09
N HIS A 44 -11.20 8.62 -10.18
CA HIS A 44 -12.07 7.49 -10.51
C HIS A 44 -11.29 6.19 -10.77
N LEU A 45 -10.16 6.25 -11.48
CA LEU A 45 -9.29 5.07 -11.64
C LEU A 45 -8.85 4.50 -10.29
N ARG A 46 -8.58 5.35 -9.29
CA ARG A 46 -8.26 4.86 -7.95
C ARG A 46 -9.47 4.29 -7.20
N GLU A 47 -10.68 4.78 -7.45
CA GLU A 47 -11.91 4.19 -6.91
C GLU A 47 -12.11 2.78 -7.48
N LEU A 48 -11.89 2.58 -8.78
CA LEU A 48 -11.96 1.25 -9.42
C LEU A 48 -10.92 0.30 -8.81
N ILE A 49 -9.67 0.77 -8.67
CA ILE A 49 -8.61 -0.01 -8.01
C ILE A 49 -8.97 -0.31 -6.56
N PHE A 50 -9.57 0.63 -5.85
CA PHE A 50 -9.99 0.43 -4.46
C PHE A 50 -11.04 -0.67 -4.36
N GLU A 51 -12.07 -0.67 -5.21
CA GLU A 51 -13.08 -1.75 -5.21
C GLU A 51 -12.47 -3.09 -5.63
N TYR A 52 -11.59 -3.12 -6.64
CA TYR A 52 -10.85 -4.33 -7.03
C TYR A 52 -10.04 -4.92 -5.87
N GLU A 53 -9.29 -4.10 -5.13
CA GLU A 53 -8.50 -4.57 -3.98
C GLU A 53 -9.39 -4.96 -2.78
N LYS A 54 -10.61 -4.42 -2.70
CA LYS A 54 -11.59 -4.73 -1.67
C LYS A 54 -12.30 -6.06 -1.93
N GLU A 55 -12.62 -6.37 -3.19
CA GLU A 55 -13.12 -7.71 -3.59
C GLU A 55 -12.12 -8.82 -3.25
N LYS A 56 -10.83 -8.49 -3.27
CA LYS A 56 -9.75 -9.40 -2.90
C LYS A 56 -9.41 -9.37 -1.41
N GLU A 57 -10.10 -8.56 -0.63
CA GLU A 57 -9.77 -8.39 0.78
C GLU A 57 -9.96 -9.70 1.54
N GLU A 58 -10.87 -10.58 1.14
CA GLU A 58 -11.11 -11.87 1.81
C GLU A 58 -9.96 -12.89 1.68
N GLU A 59 -8.94 -12.62 0.85
CA GLU A 59 -7.76 -13.48 0.72
C GLU A 59 -7.02 -13.63 2.07
N ILE A 60 -6.94 -14.87 2.56
CA ILE A 60 -6.17 -15.24 3.75
C ILE A 60 -4.75 -15.62 3.32
N PHE A 61 -3.77 -15.05 3.99
CA PHE A 61 -2.36 -15.28 3.76
C PHE A 61 -1.88 -16.48 4.58
N ASN A 62 -0.98 -17.28 4.02
CA ASN A 62 -0.39 -18.43 4.68
C ASN A 62 1.11 -18.55 4.37
N GLY A 63 1.81 -19.34 5.19
CA GLY A 63 3.24 -19.55 5.06
C GLY A 63 4.03 -18.45 5.75
N GLU A 64 4.96 -17.82 5.04
CA GLU A 64 5.87 -16.81 5.58
C GLU A 64 5.36 -15.38 5.33
N ILE A 65 4.98 -14.68 6.40
CA ILE A 65 4.33 -13.38 6.37
C ILE A 65 5.20 -12.33 7.07
N GLU A 66 5.57 -11.29 6.35
CA GLU A 66 6.22 -10.10 6.91
C GLU A 66 5.16 -9.08 7.33
N VAL A 67 5.29 -8.52 8.54
CA VAL A 67 4.38 -7.49 9.06
C VAL A 67 5.17 -6.28 9.53
N ASP A 68 4.68 -5.09 9.20
CA ASP A 68 5.31 -3.82 9.56
C ASP A 68 4.33 -2.65 9.43
N GLU A 69 4.64 -1.54 10.09
CA GLU A 69 3.87 -0.30 10.04
C GLU A 69 4.66 0.86 9.44
N SER A 70 4.00 1.62 8.57
CA SER A 70 4.55 2.85 8.02
C SER A 70 3.63 4.04 8.25
N TYR A 71 4.23 5.22 8.37
CA TYR A 71 3.53 6.47 8.64
C TYR A 71 3.64 7.41 7.45
N PHE A 72 2.50 7.92 6.98
CA PHE A 72 2.40 8.78 5.80
C PHE A 72 1.83 10.16 6.16
N GLY A 73 2.24 11.19 5.41
CA GLY A 73 1.81 12.57 5.65
C GLY A 73 2.62 13.30 6.73
N GLY A 74 2.01 14.35 7.30
CA GLY A 74 2.65 15.33 8.19
C GLY A 74 2.96 16.64 7.45
N LYS A 75 2.38 17.76 7.92
CA LYS A 75 2.40 19.06 7.21
C LYS A 75 3.67 19.90 7.43
N ARG A 76 4.70 19.42 8.14
CA ARG A 76 5.87 20.24 8.54
C ARG A 76 7.20 19.46 8.64
N LYS A 77 8.32 20.19 8.47
CA LYS A 77 9.64 19.80 8.99
C LYS A 77 9.55 19.76 10.52
N GLY A 78 9.96 18.64 11.12
CA GLY A 78 9.88 18.37 12.55
C GLY A 78 10.26 16.91 12.84
N LYS A 79 10.00 16.44 14.06
CA LYS A 79 10.34 15.08 14.53
C LYS A 79 9.97 14.01 13.49
N ARG A 80 10.94 13.15 13.15
CA ARG A 80 10.77 12.04 12.20
C ARG A 80 10.14 10.83 12.92
N GLY A 81 9.63 9.85 12.16
CA GLY A 81 9.05 8.64 12.74
C GLY A 81 7.67 8.81 13.38
N ARG A 82 7.41 8.03 14.45
CA ARG A 82 6.12 7.82 15.12
C ARG A 82 5.60 9.04 15.88
N GLU A 83 6.49 9.97 16.25
CA GLU A 83 6.18 11.15 17.07
C GLU A 83 5.68 12.38 16.27
N ALA A 84 5.52 12.26 14.95
CA ALA A 84 5.09 13.36 14.11
C ALA A 84 3.55 13.52 14.15
N LYS A 85 3.09 14.70 14.58
CA LYS A 85 1.66 15.07 14.53
C LYS A 85 1.12 14.97 13.09
N ASP A 86 -0.13 14.53 12.96
CA ASP A 86 -0.90 14.41 11.70
C ASP A 86 -0.44 13.37 10.68
N LYS A 87 0.37 12.38 11.09
CA LYS A 87 0.64 11.22 10.24
C LYS A 87 -0.50 10.21 10.26
N ILE A 88 -0.65 9.52 9.14
CA ILE A 88 -1.58 8.41 8.94
C ILE A 88 -0.77 7.11 9.11
N PRO A 89 -1.00 6.33 10.17
CA PRO A 89 -0.39 5.02 10.29
C PRO A 89 -1.10 4.03 9.36
N VAL A 90 -0.30 3.18 8.72
CA VAL A 90 -0.74 2.12 7.82
C VAL A 90 -0.05 0.84 8.25
N PHE A 91 -0.83 -0.20 8.46
CA PHE A 91 -0.32 -1.54 8.71
C PHE A 91 -0.22 -2.31 7.38
N GLY A 92 0.87 -3.02 7.18
CA GLY A 92 1.08 -3.88 6.02
C GLY A 92 1.30 -5.33 6.45
N LEU A 93 0.80 -6.25 5.63
CA LEU A 93 1.12 -7.67 5.67
C LEU A 93 1.62 -8.07 4.28
N LEU A 94 2.74 -8.77 4.20
CA LEU A 94 3.29 -9.25 2.95
C LEU A 94 3.56 -10.74 3.05
N LYS A 95 2.92 -11.53 2.18
CA LYS A 95 3.34 -12.92 1.97
C LYS A 95 4.63 -12.92 1.15
N ARG A 96 5.69 -13.56 1.64
CA ARG A 96 6.96 -13.67 0.89
C ARG A 96 6.74 -14.38 -0.45
N GLY A 97 7.29 -13.80 -1.52
CA GLY A 97 7.05 -14.25 -2.89
C GLY A 97 5.60 -14.09 -3.37
N GLY A 98 4.77 -13.37 -2.61
CA GLY A 98 3.35 -13.21 -2.87
C GLY A 98 2.91 -11.75 -2.87
N LYS A 99 1.71 -11.51 -2.35
CA LYS A 99 1.05 -10.21 -2.37
C LYS A 99 1.20 -9.46 -1.05
N VAL A 100 1.12 -8.15 -1.14
CA VAL A 100 0.97 -7.24 -0.01
C VAL A 100 -0.50 -6.91 0.21
N TYR A 101 -0.88 -6.77 1.47
CA TYR A 101 -2.12 -6.19 1.93
C TYR A 101 -1.79 -5.00 2.82
N VAL A 102 -2.49 -3.87 2.64
CA VAL A 102 -2.37 -2.70 3.51
C VAL A 102 -3.71 -2.25 4.06
N LYS A 103 -3.68 -1.78 5.30
CA LYS A 103 -4.84 -1.21 5.99
C LYS A 103 -4.44 0.06 6.72
N MET A 104 -5.21 1.13 6.50
CA MET A 104 -5.12 2.31 7.35
C MET A 104 -5.62 1.96 8.75
N ILE A 105 -4.85 2.33 9.76
CA ILE A 105 -5.18 2.05 11.16
C ILE A 105 -5.28 3.36 11.94
N ASN A 106 -5.95 3.32 13.10
CA ASN A 106 -6.04 4.51 13.96
C ASN A 106 -4.81 4.67 14.84
N ASN A 107 -4.14 3.57 15.18
CA ASN A 107 -2.94 3.53 16.02
C ASN A 107 -2.23 2.18 15.82
N THR A 108 -0.97 2.09 16.25
CA THR A 108 -0.13 0.88 16.18
C THR A 108 -0.16 0.07 17.48
N LYS A 109 -1.25 0.13 18.26
CA LYS A 109 -1.37 -0.67 19.48
C LYS A 109 -1.63 -2.13 19.12
N ILE A 110 -1.15 -3.03 19.96
CA ILE A 110 -1.36 -4.48 19.86
C ILE A 110 -2.84 -4.83 19.65
N SER A 111 -3.74 -4.18 20.41
CA SER A 111 -5.18 -4.40 20.31
C SER A 111 -5.79 -4.02 18.95
N THR A 112 -5.09 -3.24 18.13
CA THR A 112 -5.48 -2.93 16.76
C THR A 112 -4.84 -3.89 15.75
N LEU A 113 -3.58 -4.29 15.96
CA LEU A 113 -2.83 -5.10 15.00
C LEU A 113 -3.21 -6.59 15.05
N ILE A 114 -3.29 -7.18 16.25
CA ILE A 114 -3.56 -8.62 16.42
C ILE A 114 -4.87 -9.07 15.75
N PRO A 115 -6.01 -8.35 15.90
CA PRO A 115 -7.23 -8.74 15.20
C PRO A 115 -7.09 -8.72 13.67
N ILE A 116 -6.30 -7.80 13.12
CA ILE A 116 -6.04 -7.74 11.67
C ILE A 116 -5.21 -8.95 11.24
N ILE A 117 -4.15 -9.29 11.99
CA ILE A 117 -3.31 -10.45 11.72
C ILE A 117 -4.17 -11.73 11.76
N ARG A 118 -4.96 -11.94 12.82
CA ARG A 118 -5.85 -13.10 12.95
C ARG A 118 -6.88 -13.23 11.83
N GLN A 119 -7.39 -12.10 11.34
CA GLN A 119 -8.34 -12.09 10.23
C GLN A 119 -7.67 -12.44 8.89
N LYS A 120 -6.38 -12.09 8.72
CA LYS A 120 -5.69 -12.15 7.43
C LYS A 120 -4.64 -13.24 7.32
N VAL A 121 -4.24 -13.87 8.41
CA VAL A 121 -3.16 -14.84 8.44
C VAL A 121 -3.71 -16.15 8.98
N GLN A 122 -3.53 -17.21 8.21
CA GLN A 122 -3.89 -18.57 8.62
C GLN A 122 -3.10 -18.96 9.88
N PRO A 123 -3.73 -19.57 10.89
CA PRO A 123 -3.02 -20.16 12.03
C PRO A 123 -1.87 -21.08 11.59
N ASP A 124 -0.86 -21.23 12.44
CA ASP A 124 0.39 -21.98 12.17
C ASP A 124 1.31 -21.38 11.09
N SER A 125 0.96 -20.23 10.51
CA SER A 125 1.87 -19.45 9.66
C SER A 125 3.03 -18.87 10.45
N ILE A 126 4.11 -18.52 9.72
CA ILE A 126 5.29 -17.86 10.28
C ILE A 126 5.16 -16.35 10.06
N VAL A 127 5.17 -15.58 11.14
CA VAL A 127 5.13 -14.12 11.11
C VAL A 127 6.52 -13.57 11.41
N TYR A 128 6.99 -12.66 10.56
CA TYR A 128 8.25 -11.91 10.71
C TYR A 128 7.93 -10.45 10.99
N SER A 129 8.47 -9.90 12.07
CA SER A 129 8.33 -8.47 12.41
C SER A 129 9.65 -7.88 12.90
N ASP A 130 9.77 -6.56 12.84
CA ASP A 130 10.84 -5.83 13.54
C ASP A 130 10.68 -5.97 15.07
N TYR A 131 11.76 -5.72 15.82
CA TYR A 131 11.91 -5.81 17.28
C TYR A 131 11.09 -4.75 18.06
N TYR A 132 9.89 -4.40 17.61
CA TYR A 132 9.03 -3.48 18.34
C TYR A 132 8.17 -4.23 19.38
N HIS A 133 8.17 -3.76 20.63
CA HIS A 133 7.44 -4.35 21.77
C HIS A 133 5.95 -4.65 21.53
N SER A 134 5.31 -4.01 20.53
CA SER A 134 3.92 -4.30 20.18
C SER A 134 3.69 -5.71 19.62
N TYR A 135 4.75 -6.40 19.18
CA TYR A 135 4.66 -7.76 18.68
C TYR A 135 4.95 -8.82 19.72
N ASP A 136 5.22 -8.45 20.99
CA ASP A 136 5.53 -9.42 22.06
C ASP A 136 4.41 -10.45 22.30
N VAL A 137 3.17 -10.10 21.95
CA VAL A 137 2.00 -10.97 22.08
C VAL A 137 1.95 -12.06 20.99
N LEU A 138 2.69 -11.90 19.88
CA LEU A 138 2.70 -12.90 18.82
C LEU A 138 3.42 -14.19 19.24
N ASP A 139 4.42 -14.12 20.13
CA ASP A 139 5.13 -15.29 20.67
C ASP A 139 4.24 -16.20 21.54
N VAL A 140 3.13 -15.67 22.07
CA VAL A 140 2.13 -16.41 22.87
C VAL A 140 0.83 -16.68 22.10
N SER A 141 0.84 -16.48 20.78
CA SER A 141 -0.33 -16.62 19.91
C SER A 141 -0.30 -17.93 19.10
N GLU A 142 -1.30 -18.14 18.24
CA GLU A 142 -1.41 -19.30 17.33
C GLU A 142 -0.47 -19.24 16.11
N PHE A 143 0.55 -18.37 16.15
CA PHE A 143 1.51 -18.15 15.08
C PHE A 143 2.93 -18.46 15.54
N LYS A 144 3.76 -18.94 14.60
CA LYS A 144 5.21 -19.01 14.84
C LYS A 144 5.79 -17.62 14.56
N HIS A 145 6.36 -16.97 15.56
CA HIS A 145 6.87 -15.61 15.43
C HIS A 145 8.40 -15.59 15.44
N PHE A 146 8.99 -14.90 14.45
CA PHE A 146 10.42 -14.59 14.43
C PHE A 146 10.60 -13.07 14.45
N ARG A 147 11.38 -12.61 15.43
CA ARG A 147 11.73 -11.20 15.60
C ARG A 147 13.06 -10.91 14.92
N ILE A 148 13.14 -9.77 14.25
CA ILE A 148 14.35 -9.33 13.57
C ILE A 148 14.94 -8.18 14.37
N ASN A 149 16.08 -8.43 15.00
CA ASN A 149 16.83 -7.38 15.68
C ASN A 149 17.73 -6.66 14.66
N HIS A 150 17.33 -5.46 14.22
CA HIS A 150 18.15 -4.67 13.28
C HIS A 150 19.51 -4.21 13.86
N SER A 151 19.76 -4.34 15.17
CA SER A 151 21.02 -3.96 15.81
C SER A 151 22.05 -5.10 15.90
N GLU A 152 21.61 -6.35 15.90
CA GLU A 152 22.47 -7.54 15.96
C GLU A 152 22.37 -8.30 14.64
N LYS A 153 23.22 -7.93 13.67
CA LYS A 153 23.33 -8.66 12.41
C LYS A 153 24.09 -9.97 12.63
N PHE A 154 23.40 -11.03 13.02
CA PHE A 154 23.92 -12.39 12.87
C PHE A 154 22.85 -13.35 12.33
N ALA A 155 22.96 -13.57 11.03
CA ALA A 155 22.94 -14.88 10.37
C ALA A 155 21.82 -15.89 10.71
N GLU A 156 20.63 -15.64 10.17
CA GLU A 156 19.92 -16.66 9.38
C GLU A 156 19.35 -15.92 8.15
N GLU A 157 19.76 -16.28 6.92
CA GLU A 157 19.41 -15.55 5.68
C GLU A 157 17.90 -15.34 5.46
N LYS A 158 17.07 -16.07 6.20
CA LYS A 158 15.61 -16.05 6.14
C LYS A 158 14.92 -15.17 7.18
N ASN A 159 15.63 -14.58 8.15
CA ASN A 159 15.00 -13.77 9.20
C ASN A 159 15.11 -12.27 8.86
N HIS A 160 14.33 -11.80 7.87
CA HIS A 160 14.28 -10.39 7.45
C HIS A 160 12.86 -9.94 7.07
N ILE A 161 12.61 -8.62 7.05
CA ILE A 161 11.36 -8.01 6.56
C ILE A 161 11.60 -7.12 5.32
N ASN A 162 12.64 -7.46 4.56
CA ASN A 162 13.09 -6.67 3.40
C ASN A 162 12.00 -6.47 2.34
N GLY A 163 11.08 -7.42 2.21
CA GLY A 163 10.00 -7.35 1.24
C GLY A 163 9.03 -6.21 1.56
N ILE A 164 8.54 -6.16 2.81
CA ILE A 164 7.59 -5.13 3.24
C ILE A 164 8.27 -3.76 3.36
N GLU A 165 9.54 -3.71 3.77
CA GLU A 165 10.34 -2.48 3.72
C GLU A 165 10.49 -1.94 2.29
N ASN A 166 10.77 -2.82 1.33
CA ASN A 166 10.83 -2.48 -0.08
C ASN A 166 9.48 -1.94 -0.58
N PHE A 167 8.36 -2.57 -0.20
CA PHE A 167 7.02 -2.05 -0.51
C PHE A 167 6.83 -0.62 0.03
N TRP A 168 7.19 -0.36 1.29
CA TRP A 168 7.09 0.99 1.86
C TRP A 168 7.95 2.02 1.13
N ASN A 169 9.15 1.64 0.70
CA ASN A 169 10.03 2.51 -0.07
C ASN A 169 9.42 2.85 -1.44
N GLN A 170 8.85 1.87 -2.13
CA GLN A 170 8.14 2.08 -3.39
C GLN A 170 6.90 2.97 -3.22
N ALA A 171 6.07 2.70 -2.21
CA ALA A 171 4.90 3.51 -1.89
C ALA A 171 5.28 4.97 -1.60
N LYS A 172 6.28 5.21 -0.73
CA LYS A 172 6.78 6.56 -0.42
C LYS A 172 7.29 7.27 -1.69
N ARG A 173 8.04 6.58 -2.55
CA ARG A 173 8.54 7.14 -3.82
C ARG A 173 7.41 7.53 -4.77
N HIS A 174 6.40 6.67 -4.90
CA HIS A 174 5.22 6.95 -5.72
C HIS A 174 4.44 8.16 -5.20
N LEU A 175 4.13 8.16 -3.90
CA LEU A 175 3.29 9.18 -3.27
C LEU A 175 3.97 10.56 -3.19
N ARG A 176 5.30 10.62 -3.19
CA ARG A 176 6.06 11.89 -3.17
C ARG A 176 5.72 12.80 -4.36
N LYS A 177 5.32 12.24 -5.50
CA LYS A 177 4.97 12.97 -6.73
C LYS A 177 3.76 13.89 -6.59
N PHE A 178 2.90 13.65 -5.59
CA PHE A 178 1.65 14.38 -5.42
C PHE A 178 1.78 15.64 -4.55
N ASN A 179 2.96 15.88 -3.93
CA ASN A 179 3.23 17.05 -3.06
C ASN A 179 2.20 17.25 -1.93
N GLY A 180 1.66 16.14 -1.41
CA GLY A 180 0.62 16.13 -0.38
C GLY A 180 -0.67 15.53 -0.91
N ILE A 181 -1.30 14.69 -0.08
CA ILE A 181 -2.55 14.02 -0.39
C ILE A 181 -3.52 14.35 0.74
N PRO A 182 -4.75 14.84 0.44
CA PRO A 182 -5.74 15.07 1.48
C PRO A 182 -6.06 13.77 2.22
N LYS A 183 -6.11 13.83 3.55
CA LYS A 183 -6.35 12.65 4.41
C LYS A 183 -7.64 11.89 4.02
N ALA A 184 -8.68 12.62 3.62
CA ALA A 184 -9.96 12.05 3.15
C ALA A 184 -9.80 11.07 1.98
N HIS A 185 -8.85 11.32 1.06
CA HIS A 185 -8.64 10.48 -0.12
C HIS A 185 -7.44 9.53 0.01
N PHE A 186 -6.71 9.56 1.14
CA PHE A 186 -5.46 8.81 1.27
C PHE A 186 -5.64 7.30 1.11
N HIS A 187 -6.81 6.76 1.51
CA HIS A 187 -7.16 5.35 1.34
C HIS A 187 -7.08 4.88 -0.12
N LEU A 188 -7.50 5.72 -1.07
CA LEU A 188 -7.41 5.42 -2.51
C LEU A 188 -5.95 5.34 -2.99
N PHE A 189 -5.09 6.23 -2.49
CA PHE A 189 -3.68 6.28 -2.90
C PHE A 189 -2.85 5.13 -2.32
N ILE A 190 -3.12 4.73 -1.08
CA ILE A 190 -2.41 3.60 -0.48
C ILE A 190 -2.85 2.27 -1.11
N LYS A 191 -4.13 2.14 -1.49
CA LYS A 191 -4.62 0.99 -2.27
C LYS A 191 -4.09 0.98 -3.70
N GLU A 192 -3.89 2.14 -4.34
CA GLU A 192 -3.14 2.21 -5.60
C GLU A 192 -1.70 1.66 -5.44
N CYS A 193 -1.03 1.93 -4.32
CA CYS A 193 0.30 1.37 -4.06
C CYS A 193 0.26 -0.15 -3.88
N GLN A 194 -0.72 -0.68 -3.13
CA GLN A 194 -0.96 -2.12 -2.98
C GLN A 194 -1.15 -2.77 -4.36
N PHE A 195 -2.06 -2.22 -5.17
CA PHE A 195 -2.34 -2.70 -6.52
C PHE A 195 -1.11 -2.75 -7.42
N ARG A 196 -0.32 -1.67 -7.45
CA ARG A 196 0.90 -1.59 -8.26
C ARG A 196 1.96 -2.60 -7.83
N PHE A 197 2.10 -2.83 -6.53
CA PHE A 197 3.05 -3.81 -6.01
C PHE A 197 2.61 -5.24 -6.34
N ASN A 198 1.31 -5.53 -6.19
CA ASN A 198 0.74 -6.85 -6.48
C ASN A 198 0.66 -7.15 -7.99
N ASN A 199 0.65 -6.12 -8.83
CA ASN A 199 0.58 -6.23 -10.28
C ASN A 199 1.73 -5.43 -10.91
N PRO A 200 2.99 -5.89 -10.81
CA PRO A 200 4.16 -5.10 -11.22
C PRO A 200 4.25 -4.90 -12.74
N LYS A 201 3.59 -5.76 -13.54
CA LYS A 201 3.60 -5.66 -15.00
C LYS A 201 2.49 -4.73 -15.50
N VAL A 202 2.84 -3.89 -16.47
CA VAL A 202 1.98 -2.83 -17.04
C VAL A 202 0.78 -3.41 -17.78
N ASP A 203 0.99 -4.45 -18.58
CA ASP A 203 -0.04 -5.22 -19.28
C ASP A 203 -1.11 -5.74 -18.32
N LYS A 204 -0.68 -6.32 -17.18
CA LYS A 204 -1.62 -6.80 -16.15
C LYS A 204 -2.42 -5.66 -15.51
N GLN A 205 -1.79 -4.51 -15.24
CA GLN A 205 -2.49 -3.35 -14.70
C GLN A 205 -3.55 -2.82 -15.68
N LEU A 206 -3.22 -2.77 -16.97
CA LEU A 206 -4.13 -2.34 -18.01
C LEU A 206 -5.32 -3.30 -18.13
N GLU A 207 -5.08 -4.61 -18.19
CA GLU A 207 -6.13 -5.64 -18.22
C GLU A 207 -7.12 -5.47 -17.07
N ILE A 208 -6.63 -5.22 -15.85
CA ILE A 208 -7.49 -5.03 -14.67
C ILE A 208 -8.29 -3.72 -14.75
N ILE A 209 -7.71 -2.64 -15.25
CA ILE A 209 -8.38 -1.33 -15.32
C ILE A 209 -9.42 -1.29 -16.46
N TYR A 210 -9.25 -2.11 -17.50
CA TYR A 210 -10.17 -2.17 -18.63
C TYR A 210 -11.43 -3.01 -18.37
N ASN A 211 -11.32 -4.02 -17.50
CA ASN A 211 -12.44 -4.88 -17.09
C ASN A 211 -13.31 -4.20 -16.04
#